data_AF-A0A2N6VI19-F1
#
_entry.id   AF-A0A2N6VI19-F1
#
_cell.length_a   1.000
_cell.length_b   1.000
_cell.length_c   1.000
_cell.angle_alpha   90.00
_cell.angle_beta   90.00
_cell.angle_gamma   90.00
#
_symmetry.space_group_name_H-M   'P 1'
#
loop_
_entity.id
_entity.type
_entity.pdbx_description
1 polymer ?
#
loop_
_entity_poly.entity_id
_entity_poly.type
_entity_poly.pdbx_seq_one_letter_code
_entity_poly.pdbx_strand_id
1 'polypeptide(L)'
;MRVYLFIVVVSAIVSYLVTPMVRRVAERGLIFSPLRDRDVHSVPTPRLGGVAIYAGVLVGLLFASQTPFLRHLFDNPAPIIGVAGAGGLLVL
;
A
#
# COMPACT_ATOMS: atom_id res chain seq x y z
N MET A 1 15.69 4.20 -16.25
CA MET A 1 15.89 3.25 -15.13
C MET A 1 15.97 3.93 -13.76
N ARG A 2 16.86 4.91 -13.54
CA ARG A 2 17.02 5.59 -12.22
C ARG A 2 15.73 6.09 -11.56
N VAL A 3 14.83 6.73 -12.32
CA VAL A 3 13.57 7.28 -11.78
C VAL A 3 12.62 6.17 -11.30
N TYR A 4 12.49 5.10 -12.07
CA TYR A 4 11.65 3.96 -11.69
C TYR A 4 12.21 3.24 -10.45
N LEU A 5 13.53 3.06 -10.38
CA LEU A 5 14.18 2.49 -9.20
C LEU A 5 13.98 3.36 -7.96
N PHE A 6 14.08 4.68 -8.10
CA PHE A 6 13.80 5.62 -7.02
C PHE A 6 12.38 5.44 -6.48
N ILE A 7 11.38 5.38 -7.36
CA ILE A 7 9.98 5.18 -6.96
C ILE A 7 9.80 3.83 -6.26
N VAL A 8 10.38 2.75 -6.79
CA VAL A 8 10.31 1.42 -6.16
C VAL A 8 10.92 1.45 -4.76
N VAL A 9 12.09 2.06 -4.58
CA VAL A 9 12.75 2.17 -3.27
C VAL A 9 11.92 2.99 -2.30
N VAL A 10 11.38 4.13 -2.73
CA VAL A 10 10.50 4.96 -1.89
C VAL A 10 9.26 4.17 -1.46
N SER A 11 8.56 3.53 -2.40
CA SER A 11 7.37 2.72 -2.11
C SER A 11 7.69 1.55 -1.17
N ALA A 12 8.85 0.90 -1.35
CA ALA A 12 9.30 -0.19 -0.49
C ALA A 12 9.59 0.28 0.94
N ILE A 13 10.30 1.40 1.10
CA ILE A 13 10.59 2.00 2.41
C ILE A 13 9.29 2.38 3.12
N VAL A 14 8.37 3.05 2.42
CA VAL A 14 7.08 3.45 2.99
C VAL A 14 6.29 2.22 3.44
N SER A 15 6.19 1.21 2.57
CA SER A 15 5.47 -0.04 2.90
C SER A 15 6.08 -0.70 4.13
N TYR A 16 7.40 -0.84 4.16
CA TYR A 16 8.13 -1.44 5.28
C TYR A 16 7.92 -0.70 6.61
N LEU A 17 7.93 0.64 6.59
CA LEU A 17 7.72 1.46 7.79
C LEU A 17 6.27 1.49 8.25
N VAL A 18 5.31 1.45 7.32
CA VAL A 18 3.88 1.48 7.63
C VAL A 18 3.38 0.12 8.14
N THR A 19 3.92 -1.00 7.65
CA THR A 19 3.53 -2.35 8.10
C THR A 19 3.49 -2.53 9.62
N PRO A 20 4.54 -2.22 10.41
CA PRO A 20 4.50 -2.37 11.86
C PRO A 20 3.55 -1.36 12.55
N MET A 21 3.23 -0.22 11.93
CA MET A 21 2.24 0.73 12.46
C MET A 21 0.83 0.14 12.30
N VAL A 22 0.52 -0.32 11.09
CA VAL A 22 -0.78 -0.93 10.77
C VAL A 22 -1.00 -2.21 11.57
N ARG A 23 0.05 -3.03 11.77
CA ARG A 23 -0.01 -4.21 12.64
C ARG A 23 -0.46 -3.85 14.05
N ARG A 24 0.13 -2.82 14.67
CA ARG A 24 -0.26 -2.38 16.02
C ARG A 24 -1.70 -1.86 16.06
N VAL A 25 -2.15 -1.18 15.00
CA VAL A 25 -3.55 -0.72 14.89
C VAL A 25 -4.50 -1.91 14.80
N ALA A 26 -4.18 -2.92 13.98
CA ALA A 26 -4.98 -4.14 13.85
C ALA A 26 -5.06 -4.93 15.16
N GLU A 27 -3.92 -5.07 15.87
CA GLU A 27 -3.87 -5.74 17.18
C GLU A 27 -4.71 -5.01 18.22
N ARG A 28 -4.62 -3.67 18.28
CA ARG A 28 -5.44 -2.85 19.20
C ARG A 28 -6.93 -2.85 18.86
N GLY A 29 -7.25 -2.90 17.57
CA GLY A 29 -8.63 -2.97 17.08
C GLY A 29 -9.23 -4.37 17.10
N LEU A 30 -8.47 -5.38 17.53
CA LEU A 30 -8.86 -6.80 17.50
C LEU A 30 -9.26 -7.31 16.10
N ILE A 31 -8.64 -6.76 15.04
CA ILE A 31 -8.95 -7.08 13.65
C ILE A 31 -8.10 -8.28 13.22
N PHE A 32 -8.59 -9.49 13.48
CA PHE A 32 -7.90 -10.73 13.18
C PHE A 32 -8.64 -11.59 12.14
N SER A 33 -7.89 -12.43 11.42
CA SER A 33 -8.48 -13.52 10.64
C SER A 33 -9.06 -14.59 11.56
N PRO A 34 -10.29 -15.08 11.32
CA PRO A 34 -10.79 -16.25 12.03
C PRO A 34 -9.95 -17.48 11.65
N LEU A 35 -9.60 -18.29 12.65
CA LEU A 35 -8.95 -19.58 12.45
C LEU A 35 -9.93 -20.53 11.76
N ARG A 36 -9.46 -21.27 10.75
CA ARG A 36 -10.25 -22.28 10.03
C ARG A 36 -9.57 -23.63 10.20
N ASP A 37 -10.35 -24.71 10.16
CA ASP A 37 -9.81 -26.08 10.33
C ASP A 37 -8.78 -26.48 9.26
N ARG A 38 -8.70 -25.72 8.17
CA ARG A 38 -7.72 -25.90 7.08
C ARG A 38 -6.50 -24.98 7.16
N ASP A 39 -6.48 -24.03 8.09
CA ASP A 39 -5.39 -23.05 8.18
C ASP A 39 -4.23 -23.65 8.97
N VAL A 40 -3.01 -23.50 8.45
CA VAL A 40 -1.77 -23.96 9.13
C VAL A 40 -1.37 -23.08 10.31
N HIS A 41 -2.00 -21.92 10.47
CA HIS A 41 -1.71 -20.98 11.54
C HIS A 41 -2.45 -21.40 12.80
N SER A 42 -1.73 -21.60 13.89
CA SER A 42 -2.28 -21.85 15.23
C SER A 42 -2.66 -20.57 15.97
N VAL A 43 -2.25 -19.40 15.46
CA VAL A 43 -2.43 -18.09 16.11
C VAL A 43 -3.12 -17.13 15.14
N PRO A 44 -4.13 -16.36 15.58
CA PRO A 44 -4.80 -15.38 14.72
C PRO A 44 -3.83 -14.32 14.19
N THR A 45 -3.79 -14.15 12.87
CA THR A 45 -2.93 -13.16 12.22
C THR A 45 -3.66 -11.81 12.09
N PRO A 46 -3.02 -10.68 12.42
CA PRO A 46 -3.62 -9.35 12.27
C PRO A 46 -3.89 -9.05 10.80
N ARG A 47 -5.09 -8.52 10.51
CA ARG A 47 -5.50 -8.06 9.18
C ARG A 47 -5.09 -6.60 8.96
N LEU A 48 -5.30 -6.07 7.75
CA LEU A 48 -4.89 -4.72 7.28
C LEU A 48 -3.55 -4.61 6.56
N GLY A 49 -2.87 -5.71 6.22
CA GLY A 49 -1.62 -5.65 5.43
C GLY A 49 -1.77 -4.88 4.10
N GLY A 50 -2.93 -4.97 3.45
CA GLY A 50 -3.24 -4.22 2.22
C GLY A 50 -3.19 -2.70 2.39
N VAL A 51 -3.53 -2.17 3.58
CA VAL A 51 -3.44 -0.74 3.89
C VAL A 51 -1.99 -0.25 3.83
N ALA A 52 -1.05 -1.05 4.35
CA ALA A 52 0.37 -0.70 4.33
C ALA A 52 0.93 -0.66 2.90
N ILE A 53 0.55 -1.63 2.07
CA ILE A 53 0.94 -1.69 0.65
C ILE A 53 0.35 -0.49 -0.11
N TYR A 54 -0.93 -0.20 0.11
CA TYR A 54 -1.62 0.90 -0.57
C TYR A 54 -1.04 2.26 -0.19
N ALA A 55 -0.64 2.47 1.06
CA ALA A 55 0.08 3.68 1.48
C ALA A 55 1.40 3.84 0.69
N GLY A 56 2.15 2.75 0.48
CA GLY A 56 3.35 2.74 -0.36
C GLY A 56 3.06 3.14 -1.82
N VAL A 57 1.96 2.64 -2.39
CA VAL A 57 1.51 3.01 -3.75
C VAL A 57 1.18 4.50 -3.83
N LEU A 58 0.41 5.04 -2.88
CA LEU A 58 0.03 6.45 -2.86
C LEU A 58 1.25 7.37 -2.75
N VAL A 59 2.22 7.05 -1.89
CA VAL A 59 3.46 7.81 -1.78
C VAL A 59 4.29 7.68 -3.06
N GLY A 60 4.38 6.50 -3.66
CA GLY A 60 5.02 6.30 -4.96
C GLY A 60 4.42 7.17 -6.06
N LEU A 61 3.10 7.25 -6.14
CA LEU A 61 2.38 8.11 -7.08
C LEU A 61 2.64 9.60 -6.82
N LEU A 62 2.71 10.00 -5.55
CA LEU A 62 3.04 11.38 -5.16
C LEU A 62 4.46 11.77 -5.62
N PHE A 63 5.45 10.92 -5.43
CA PHE A 63 6.82 11.19 -5.90
C PHE A 63 6.92 11.12 -7.43
N ALA A 64 6.17 10.23 -8.06
CA ALA A 64 6.10 10.14 -9.52
C ALA A 64 5.53 11.43 -10.14
N SER A 65 4.50 12.04 -9.54
CA SER A 65 3.88 13.27 -10.05
C SER A 65 4.79 14.49 -9.97
N GLN A 66 5.72 14.51 -9.03
CA GLN A 66 6.71 15.59 -8.87
C GLN A 66 7.98 15.38 -9.71
N THR A 67 8.15 14.21 -10.35
CA THR A 67 9.36 13.92 -11.12
C THR A 67 9.21 14.42 -12.56
N PRO A 68 10.07 15.34 -13.06
CA PRO A 68 9.92 15.93 -14.40
C PRO A 68 9.81 14.90 -15.53
N PHE A 69 10.55 13.79 -15.43
CA PHE A 69 10.53 12.71 -16.40
C PHE A 69 9.15 12.02 -16.51
N LEU A 70 8.41 11.89 -15.40
CA LEU A 70 7.11 11.20 -15.38
C LEU A 70 5.92 12.14 -15.35
N ARG A 71 6.15 13.45 -15.20
CA ARG A 71 5.10 14.45 -15.04
C ARG A 71 4.06 14.42 -16.16
N HIS A 72 4.49 14.16 -17.39
CA HIS A 72 3.61 14.04 -18.56
C HIS A 72 2.57 12.90 -18.44
N LEU A 73 2.84 11.87 -17.63
CA LEU A 73 1.88 10.79 -17.36
C LEU A 73 0.68 11.29 -16.54
N PHE A 74 0.82 12.42 -15.85
CA PHE A 74 -0.21 13.03 -15.01
C PHE A 74 -1.01 14.11 -15.72
N ASP A 75 -0.71 14.41 -16.99
CA ASP A 75 -1.47 15.38 -17.80
C ASP A 75 -2.91 14.91 -18.03
N ASN A 76 -3.12 13.60 -18.10
CA ASN A 76 -4.44 12.96 -18.00
C ASN A 76 -4.52 12.13 -16.71
N PRO A 77 -4.97 12.70 -15.59
CA PRO A 77 -4.94 12.02 -14.30
C PRO A 77 -6.05 10.97 -14.13
N ALA A 78 -7.04 10.90 -15.04
CA ALA A 78 -8.21 10.04 -14.87
C ALA A 78 -7.87 8.55 -14.67
N PRO A 79 -6.93 7.94 -15.44
CA PRO A 79 -6.54 6.54 -15.20
C PRO A 79 -5.84 6.35 -13.85
N ILE A 80 -5.01 7.32 -13.44
CA ILE A 80 -4.24 7.25 -12.19
C ILE A 80 -5.19 7.36 -10.99
N ILE A 81 -6.12 8.31 -11.05
CA ILE A 81 -7.18 8.46 -10.04
C ILE A 81 -8.07 7.21 -10.02
N GLY A 82 -8.40 6.63 -11.17
CA GLY A 82 -9.18 5.41 -11.27
C GLY A 82 -8.50 4.22 -10.59
N VAL A 83 -7.21 4.00 -10.86
CA VAL A 83 -6.43 2.92 -10.22
C VAL A 83 -6.25 3.16 -8.73
N ALA A 84 -5.92 4.38 -8.32
CA ALA A 84 -5.81 4.72 -6.91
C ALA A 84 -7.16 4.53 -6.19
N GLY A 85 -8.26 5.06 -6.75
CA GLY A 85 -9.60 4.91 -6.20
C GLY A 85 -10.06 3.46 -6.08
N ALA A 86 -9.84 2.65 -7.12
CA ALA A 86 -10.13 1.21 -7.08
C ALA A 86 -9.28 0.49 -6.02
N GLY A 87 -8.00 0.82 -5.91
CA GLY A 87 -7.12 0.31 -4.86
C GLY A 87 -7.61 0.66 -3.46
N GLY A 88 -8.06 1.91 -3.25
CA GLY A 88 -8.66 2.35 -2.00
C GLY A 88 -9.94 1.57 -1.65
N LEU A 89 -10.80 1.32 -2.63
CA LEU A 89 -12.02 0.52 -2.47
C LEU A 89 -11.74 -0.95 -2.09
N LEU A 90 -10.63 -1.54 -2.57
CA LEU A 90 -10.25 -2.92 -2.23
C LEU A 90 -9.67 -3.06 -0.82
N VAL A 91 -9.17 -1.96 -0.27
CA VAL A 91 -8.41 -1.93 0.99
C VAL A 91 -9.28 -1.55 2.18
N LEU A 92 -10.34 -0.77 1.96
CA LEU A 92 -11.37 -0.40 2.93
C LEU A 92 -12.40 -1.54 3.09
#